data_AF-A0AA88MT60-F1
#
_entry.id   AF-A0AA88MT60-F1
#
_cell.length_a   1.000
_cell.length_b   1.000
_cell.length_c   1.000
_cell.angle_alpha   90.00
_cell.angle_beta   90.00
_cell.angle_gamma   90.00
#
_symmetry.space_group_name_H-M   'P 1'
#
loop_
_entity.id
_entity.type
_entity.pdbx_description
1 polymer ?
#
loop_
_entity_poly.entity_id
_entity_poly.type
_entity_poly.pdbx_seq_one_letter_code
_entity_poly.pdbx_strand_id
1 'polypeptide(L)'
;MSLSLIQSLRVSAVLEDCLNQLDILAHTLRVQISRERGTAPAQEIVRLTKLRGDCQYILQLFFKLHLELKEKHSFNSLLDVIKEEEQKKMHENMRRQEEIELKLRKQNLQIRKEELQQKTEQLKDLKGQHRELRQQLKEHSKKIAERKKNAKKDIELLLQLTQKETSKAEKMMEDQLELLQQQLKEEMRVHEESEKFMLNQQEELQEQLQQWEEFTKQMMQEREQQLNSVCNKRIINENKQSEMRRKFIEMEQVVMEDREEQEKLRQQQEQVRAATKLQAWWRGCMVRRGLCTVKKANEAKKGKKKEGQKKKK
;
A
#
# COMPACT_ATOMS: atom_id res chain seq x y z
N MET A 1 -10.30 72.61 103.09
CA MET A 1 -10.20 71.72 104.27
C MET A 1 -9.78 72.59 105.45
N SER A 2 -10.49 72.59 106.58
CA SER A 2 -10.17 73.42 107.76
C SER A 2 -9.73 72.55 108.93
N LEU A 3 -8.63 72.92 109.59
CA LEU A 3 -8.18 72.26 110.82
C LEU A 3 -8.95 72.83 112.01
N SER A 4 -9.15 72.03 113.06
CA SER A 4 -9.67 72.58 114.33
C SER A 4 -8.68 73.58 114.92
N LEU A 5 -9.15 74.58 115.67
CA LEU A 5 -8.31 75.65 116.25
C LEU A 5 -7.07 75.11 116.99
N ILE A 6 -7.25 74.05 117.79
CA ILE A 6 -6.18 73.40 118.55
C ILE A 6 -5.16 72.73 117.60
N GLN A 7 -5.63 72.08 116.53
CA GLN A 7 -4.75 71.46 115.54
C GLN A 7 -3.99 72.52 114.73
N SER A 8 -4.65 73.62 114.36
CA SER A 8 -4.02 74.72 113.63
C SER A 8 -2.90 75.37 114.44
N LEU A 9 -3.10 75.60 115.74
CA LEU A 9 -2.08 76.16 116.62
C LEU A 9 -0.90 75.20 116.84
N ARG A 10 -1.16 73.90 117.02
CA ARG A 10 -0.11 72.88 117.14
C ARG A 10 0.73 72.79 115.88
N VAL A 11 0.08 72.74 114.71
CA VAL A 11 0.78 72.69 113.42
C VAL A 11 1.53 74.00 113.15
N SER A 12 0.96 75.15 113.52
CA SER A 12 1.62 76.45 113.41
C SER A 12 2.90 76.53 114.25
N ALA A 13 2.87 76.04 115.49
CA ALA A 13 4.05 76.01 116.37
C ALA A 13 5.15 75.09 115.83
N VAL A 14 4.78 73.93 115.29
CA VAL A 14 5.72 73.01 114.63
C VAL A 14 6.29 73.66 113.35
N LEU A 15 5.46 74.34 112.56
CA LEU A 15 5.93 75.05 111.37
C LEU A 15 6.87 76.21 111.71
N GLU A 16 6.67 76.89 112.83
CA GLU A 16 7.56 77.95 113.30
C GLU A 16 8.94 77.39 113.67
N ASP A 17 8.97 76.26 114.39
CA ASP A 17 10.22 75.53 114.65
C ASP A 17 10.88 75.02 113.35
N CYS A 18 10.09 74.45 112.42
CA CYS A 18 10.59 74.04 111.11
C CYS A 18 11.12 75.21 110.29
N LEU A 19 10.49 76.39 110.33
CA LEU A 19 10.95 77.60 109.68
C LEU A 19 12.30 78.04 110.25
N ASN A 20 12.44 78.02 111.58
CA ASN A 20 13.70 78.34 112.25
C ASN A 20 14.81 77.34 111.85
N GLN A 21 14.51 76.05 111.82
CA GLN A 21 15.46 75.00 111.39
C GLN A 21 15.81 75.10 109.90
N LEU A 22 14.84 75.39 109.03
CA LEU A 22 15.04 75.59 107.60
C LEU A 22 15.83 76.88 107.32
N ASP A 23 15.68 77.92 108.12
CA ASP A 23 16.45 79.16 108.00
C ASP A 23 17.90 78.95 108.44
N ILE A 24 18.11 78.19 109.53
CA ILE A 24 19.44 77.71 109.94
C ILE A 24 20.08 76.86 108.84
N LEU A 25 19.33 75.94 108.23
CA LEU A 25 19.81 75.12 107.10
C LEU A 25 20.13 75.97 105.88
N ALA A 26 19.27 76.93 105.51
CA ALA A 26 19.50 77.84 104.40
C ALA A 26 20.73 78.72 104.62
N HIS A 27 20.98 79.15 105.86
CA HIS A 27 22.17 79.87 106.24
C HIS A 27 23.43 78.99 106.18
N THR A 28 23.32 77.75 106.67
CA THR A 28 24.41 76.75 106.63
C THR A 28 24.79 76.39 105.19
N LEU A 29 23.80 76.16 104.32
CA LEU A 29 23.98 75.92 102.89
C LEU A 29 24.58 77.15 102.18
N ARG A 30 24.17 78.37 102.56
CA ARG A 30 24.76 79.61 102.03
C ARG A 30 26.25 79.73 102.40
N VAL A 31 26.63 79.32 103.61
CA VAL A 31 28.02 79.30 104.08
C VAL A 31 28.81 78.20 103.38
N GLN A 32 28.24 77.00 103.20
CA GLN A 32 28.87 75.89 102.48
C GLN A 32 29.12 76.22 101.00
N ILE A 33 28.12 76.77 100.29
CA ILE A 33 28.29 77.23 98.89
C ILE A 33 29.36 78.32 98.78
N SER A 34 29.53 79.14 99.82
CA SER A 34 30.56 80.18 99.87
C SER A 34 31.96 79.62 100.17
N ARG A 35 32.07 78.53 100.93
CA ARG A 35 33.32 77.81 101.24
C ARG A 35 33.77 76.88 100.10
N GLU A 36 32.85 76.23 99.41
CA GLU A 36 33.15 75.26 98.34
C GLU A 36 33.38 75.90 96.97
N ARG A 37 33.24 77.23 96.85
CA ARG A 37 33.63 78.02 95.67
C ARG A 37 35.10 77.84 95.26
N GLY A 38 35.95 77.26 96.10
CA GLY A 38 37.37 77.03 95.81
C GLY A 38 37.78 75.58 95.49
N THR A 39 36.98 74.55 95.79
CA THR A 39 37.49 73.15 95.83
C THR A 39 36.54 72.02 95.40
N ALA A 40 35.27 72.27 95.05
CA ALA A 40 34.30 71.21 94.67
C ALA A 40 33.99 71.16 93.15
N PRO A 41 33.61 69.99 92.57
CA PRO A 41 33.31 69.87 91.13
C PRO A 41 32.08 70.70 90.72
N ALA A 42 32.08 71.25 89.50
CA ALA A 42 31.02 72.14 88.99
C ALA A 42 29.60 71.57 89.10
N GLN A 43 29.47 70.25 89.05
CA GLN A 43 28.20 69.55 89.22
C GLN A 43 27.66 69.60 90.66
N GLU A 44 28.55 69.66 91.67
CA GLU A 44 28.22 69.80 93.09
C GLU A 44 27.69 71.21 93.38
N ILE A 45 28.34 72.24 92.84
CA ILE A 45 27.91 73.63 92.98
C ILE A 45 26.53 73.87 92.35
N VAL A 46 26.25 73.26 91.19
CA VAL A 46 24.92 73.33 90.54
C VAL A 46 23.85 72.62 91.37
N ARG A 47 24.16 71.44 91.92
CA ARG A 47 23.25 70.72 92.83
C ARG A 47 22.98 71.50 94.11
N LEU A 48 24.00 72.07 94.76
CA LEU A 48 23.87 72.88 95.97
C LEU A 48 23.11 74.19 95.70
N THR A 49 23.31 74.82 94.54
CA THR A 49 22.56 76.01 94.13
C THR A 49 21.09 75.70 93.90
N LYS A 50 20.79 74.54 93.29
CA LYS A 50 19.42 74.04 93.14
C LYS A 50 18.79 73.74 94.50
N LEU A 51 19.48 72.99 95.36
CA LEU A 51 19.02 72.65 96.71
C LEU A 51 18.75 73.91 97.56
N ARG A 52 19.60 74.93 97.45
CA ARG A 52 19.37 76.23 98.09
C ARG A 52 18.12 76.91 97.54
N GLY A 53 17.92 76.90 96.22
CA GLY A 53 16.69 77.41 95.60
C GLY A 53 15.45 76.67 96.12
N ASP A 54 15.53 75.35 96.23
CA ASP A 54 14.47 74.50 96.78
C ASP A 54 14.22 74.81 98.26
N CYS A 55 15.25 74.97 99.09
CA CYS A 55 15.10 75.37 100.49
C CYS A 55 14.48 76.77 100.65
N GLN A 56 14.85 77.73 99.80
CA GLN A 56 14.25 79.07 99.82
C GLN A 56 12.78 79.03 99.38
N TYR A 57 12.45 78.21 98.39
CA TYR A 57 11.08 77.98 97.96
C TYR A 57 10.23 77.32 99.06
N ILE A 58 10.77 76.29 99.73
CA ILE A 58 10.13 75.62 100.86
C ILE A 58 9.94 76.60 102.04
N LEU A 59 10.94 77.43 102.34
CA LEU A 59 10.83 78.50 103.35
C LEU A 59 9.69 79.45 103.04
N GLN A 60 9.59 79.93 101.80
CA GLN A 60 8.50 80.82 101.37
C GLN A 60 7.13 80.12 101.45
N LEU A 61 7.07 78.84 101.10
CA LEU A 61 5.86 78.03 101.16
C LEU A 61 5.42 77.77 102.61
N PHE A 62 6.36 77.44 103.50
CA PHE A 62 6.12 77.21 104.92
C PHE A 62 5.75 78.51 105.63
N PHE A 63 6.34 79.64 105.25
CA PHE A 63 5.99 80.95 105.80
C PHE A 63 4.57 81.35 105.41
N LYS A 64 4.18 81.16 104.14
CA LYS A 64 2.80 81.38 103.68
C LYS A 64 1.81 80.43 104.36
N LEU A 65 2.17 79.15 104.51
CA LEU A 65 1.36 78.15 105.21
C LEU A 65 1.19 78.48 106.70
N HIS A 66 2.27 78.89 107.37
CA HIS A 66 2.25 79.30 108.78
C HIS A 66 1.35 80.53 108.97
N LEU A 67 1.44 81.53 108.08
CA LEU A 67 0.56 82.70 108.10
C LEU A 67 -0.91 82.33 107.87
N GLU A 68 -1.20 81.47 106.88
CA GLU A 68 -2.55 80.99 106.58
C GLU A 68 -3.16 80.16 107.71
N LEU A 69 -2.36 79.36 108.41
CA LEU A 69 -2.80 78.60 109.58
C LEU A 69 -3.02 79.48 110.81
N LYS A 70 -2.22 80.54 110.98
CA LYS A 70 -2.34 81.50 112.09
C LYS A 70 -3.56 82.40 111.94
N GLU A 71 -3.84 82.86 110.71
CA GLU A 71 -4.89 83.86 110.45
C GLU A 71 -6.23 83.25 110.01
N LYS A 72 -6.20 82.18 109.20
CA LYS A 72 -7.38 81.67 108.49
C LYS A 72 -7.70 80.20 108.81
N HIS A 73 -6.86 79.54 109.62
CA HIS A 73 -6.96 78.12 109.97
C HIS A 73 -7.12 77.20 108.74
N SER A 74 -6.46 77.56 107.63
CA SER A 74 -6.56 76.89 106.34
C SER A 74 -5.16 76.63 105.75
N PHE A 75 -5.09 75.73 104.76
CA PHE A 75 -3.85 75.32 104.09
C PHE A 75 -4.04 75.16 102.57
N ASN A 76 -5.01 75.89 102.00
CA ASN A 76 -5.38 75.75 100.59
C ASN A 76 -4.23 76.15 99.63
N SER A 77 -3.37 77.10 100.00
CA SER A 77 -2.26 77.55 99.17
C SER A 77 -1.21 76.46 98.91
N LEU A 78 -0.93 75.61 99.91
CA LEU A 78 -0.07 74.44 99.72
C LEU A 78 -0.73 73.40 98.80
N LEU A 79 -2.04 73.19 98.94
CA LEU A 79 -2.79 72.29 98.06
C LEU A 79 -2.77 72.77 96.61
N ASP A 80 -2.87 74.08 96.37
CA ASP A 80 -2.84 74.65 95.03
C ASP A 80 -1.44 74.52 94.41
N VAL A 81 -0.37 74.73 95.18
CA VAL A 81 1.01 74.49 94.74
C VAL A 81 1.26 73.02 94.40
N ILE A 82 0.74 72.08 95.21
CA ILE A 82 0.86 70.64 94.94
C ILE A 82 0.11 70.28 93.65
N LYS A 83 -1.11 70.80 93.45
CA LYS A 83 -1.89 70.57 92.22
C LYS A 83 -1.20 71.13 90.99
N GLU A 84 -0.61 72.32 91.07
CA GLU A 84 0.16 72.91 89.97
C GLU A 84 1.40 72.06 89.61
N GLU A 85 2.10 71.52 90.61
CA GLU A 85 3.27 70.65 90.39
C GLU A 85 2.87 69.29 89.79
N GLU A 86 1.74 68.72 90.22
CA GLU A 86 1.16 67.52 89.62
C GLU A 86 0.74 67.76 88.15
N GLN A 87 0.12 68.90 87.85
CA GLN A 87 -0.23 69.29 86.48
C GLN A 87 1.01 69.50 85.60
N LYS A 88 2.06 70.13 86.13
CA LYS A 88 3.34 70.28 85.40
C LYS A 88 3.97 68.93 85.08
N LYS A 89 4.02 68.00 86.05
CA LYS A 89 4.50 66.64 85.83
C LYS A 89 3.65 65.88 84.81
N MET A 90 2.33 66.05 84.85
CA MET A 90 1.43 65.45 83.87
C MET A 90 1.68 65.98 82.45
N HIS A 91 1.83 67.29 82.29
CA HIS A 91 2.16 67.91 80.99
C HIS A 91 3.56 67.53 80.47
N GLU A 92 4.54 67.42 81.35
CA GLU A 92 5.89 67.02 80.96
C GLU A 92 5.94 65.54 80.54
N ASN A 93 5.24 64.66 81.25
CA ASN A 93 5.08 63.26 80.86
C ASN A 93 4.32 63.13 79.53
N MET A 94 3.26 63.90 79.33
CA MET A 94 2.50 63.94 78.07
C MET A 94 3.39 64.36 76.90
N ARG A 95 4.18 65.43 77.04
CA ARG A 95 5.16 65.84 76.00
C ARG A 95 6.18 64.75 75.70
N ARG A 96 6.72 64.07 76.72
CA ARG A 96 7.68 62.98 76.51
C ARG A 96 7.03 61.80 75.78
N GLN A 97 5.79 61.46 76.13
CA GLN A 97 5.02 60.42 75.43
C GLN A 97 4.76 60.81 73.98
N GLU A 98 4.34 62.04 73.71
CA GLU A 98 4.16 62.57 72.36
C GLU A 98 5.46 62.54 71.55
N GLU A 99 6.60 62.91 72.14
CA GLU A 99 7.90 62.83 71.47
C GLU A 99 8.31 61.40 71.13
N ILE A 100 8.08 60.45 72.04
CA ILE A 100 8.33 59.02 71.82
C ILE A 100 7.43 58.50 70.69
N GLU A 101 6.15 58.84 70.73
CA GLU A 101 5.16 58.43 69.73
C GLU A 101 5.48 59.03 68.36
N LEU A 102 5.88 60.31 68.31
CA LEU A 102 6.29 60.97 67.08
C LEU A 102 7.56 60.33 66.50
N LYS A 103 8.54 59.98 67.34
CA LYS A 103 9.76 59.26 66.90
C LYS A 103 9.42 57.88 66.35
N LEU A 104 8.58 57.12 67.05
CA LEU A 104 8.14 55.80 66.62
C LEU A 104 7.37 55.88 65.29
N ARG A 105 6.49 56.88 65.15
CA ARG A 105 5.73 57.12 63.91
C ARG A 105 6.64 57.49 62.74
N LYS A 106 7.68 58.30 62.98
CA LYS A 106 8.71 58.60 61.96
C LYS A 106 9.49 57.36 61.55
N GLN A 107 9.92 56.53 62.49
CA GLN A 107 10.60 55.26 62.20
C GLN A 107 9.72 54.32 61.38
N ASN A 108 8.46 54.13 61.79
CA ASN A 108 7.50 53.31 61.06
C ASN A 108 7.23 53.82 59.64
N LEU A 109 7.15 55.15 59.45
CA LEU A 109 7.00 55.74 58.11
C LEU A 109 8.24 55.52 57.24
N GLN A 110 9.43 55.57 57.83
CA GLN A 110 10.69 55.33 57.12
C GLN A 110 10.79 53.88 56.65
N ILE A 111 10.54 52.92 57.55
CA ILE A 111 10.49 51.48 57.22
C ILE A 111 9.49 51.25 56.08
N ARG A 112 8.29 51.83 56.19
CA ARG A 112 7.24 51.65 55.17
C ARG A 112 7.59 52.27 53.82
N LYS A 113 8.37 53.37 53.80
CA LYS A 113 8.91 53.94 52.56
C LYS A 113 9.96 53.04 51.92
N GLU A 114 10.87 52.48 52.72
CA GLU A 114 11.91 51.56 52.25
C GLU A 114 11.28 50.27 51.69
N GLU A 115 10.30 49.70 52.37
CA GLU A 115 9.51 48.56 51.87
C GLU A 115 8.81 48.87 50.54
N LEU A 116 8.21 50.07 50.42
CA LEU A 116 7.59 50.53 49.18
C LEU A 116 8.61 50.64 48.05
N GLN A 117 9.79 51.21 48.33
CA GLN A 117 10.87 51.32 47.35
C GLN A 117 11.34 49.95 46.88
N GLN A 118 11.62 49.02 47.81
CA GLN A 118 12.00 47.64 47.46
C GLN A 118 10.94 46.95 46.60
N LYS A 119 9.66 47.08 46.95
CA LYS A 119 8.56 46.52 46.14
C LYS A 119 8.48 47.17 44.76
N THR A 120 8.75 48.47 44.64
CA THR A 120 8.78 49.14 43.32
C THR A 120 9.96 48.69 42.46
N GLU A 121 11.13 48.43 43.05
CA GLU A 121 12.30 47.87 42.38
C GLU A 121 11.98 46.47 41.84
N GLN A 122 11.47 45.58 42.71
CA GLN A 122 11.04 44.23 42.34
C GLN A 122 9.99 44.24 41.22
N LEU A 123 9.03 45.18 41.26
CA LEU A 123 8.05 45.34 40.20
C LEU A 123 8.67 45.79 38.87
N LYS A 124 9.73 46.61 38.89
CA LYS A 124 10.46 46.99 37.67
C LYS A 124 11.23 45.80 37.10
N ASP A 125 11.90 45.04 37.94
CA ASP A 125 12.64 43.84 37.53
C ASP A 125 11.71 42.79 36.92
N LEU A 126 10.59 42.50 37.59
CA LEU A 126 9.56 41.59 37.07
C LEU A 126 8.98 42.08 35.74
N LYS A 127 8.79 43.40 35.57
CA LYS A 127 8.34 43.98 34.28
C LYS A 127 9.41 43.82 33.19
N GLY A 128 10.69 43.95 33.54
CA GLY A 128 11.83 43.70 32.64
C GLY A 128 11.85 42.26 32.17
N GLN A 129 11.85 41.31 33.11
CA GLN A 129 11.78 39.87 32.84
C GLN A 129 10.56 39.50 31.97
N HIS A 130 9.38 40.07 32.26
CA HIS A 130 8.18 39.82 31.46
C HIS A 130 8.29 40.36 30.03
N ARG A 131 9.03 41.46 29.82
CA ARG A 131 9.28 41.99 28.47
C ARG A 131 10.24 41.07 27.70
N GLU A 132 11.31 40.63 28.34
CA GLU A 132 12.30 39.70 27.75
C GLU A 132 11.66 38.36 27.38
N LEU A 133 10.92 37.74 28.32
CA LEU A 133 10.19 36.49 28.06
C LEU A 133 9.19 36.65 26.90
N ARG A 134 8.49 37.78 26.82
CA ARG A 134 7.60 38.06 25.68
C ARG A 134 8.35 38.21 24.36
N GLN A 135 9.53 38.81 24.36
CA GLN A 135 10.36 38.94 23.17
C GLN A 135 10.89 37.57 22.72
N GLN A 136 11.41 36.76 23.65
CA GLN A 136 11.84 35.39 23.38
C GLN A 136 10.71 34.55 22.80
N LEU A 137 9.50 34.63 23.38
CA LEU A 137 8.34 33.88 22.88
C LEU A 137 7.97 34.27 21.45
N LYS A 138 8.00 35.57 21.12
CA LYS A 138 7.78 36.06 19.75
C LYS A 138 8.88 35.59 18.79
N GLU A 139 10.13 35.59 19.21
CA GLU A 139 11.25 35.12 18.39
C GLU A 139 11.18 33.62 18.13
N HIS A 140 10.92 32.80 19.16
CA HIS A 140 10.70 31.37 19.01
C HIS A 140 9.50 31.07 18.10
N SER A 141 8.40 31.82 18.24
CA SER A 141 7.24 31.70 17.35
C SER A 141 7.61 31.94 15.87
N LYS A 142 8.39 32.99 15.59
CA LYS A 142 8.90 33.28 14.23
C LYS A 142 9.82 32.17 13.71
N LYS A 143 10.77 31.71 14.53
CA LYS A 143 11.68 30.59 14.18
C LYS A 143 10.90 29.31 13.87
N ILE A 144 9.85 29.01 14.63
CA ILE A 144 8.98 27.85 14.38
C ILE A 144 8.22 28.02 13.05
N ALA A 145 7.68 29.20 12.77
CA ALA A 145 6.97 29.47 11.52
C ALA A 145 7.90 29.33 10.29
N GLU A 146 9.12 29.84 10.39
CA GLU A 146 10.13 29.73 9.34
C GLU A 146 10.59 28.28 9.12
N ARG A 147 10.87 27.53 10.19
CA ARG A 147 11.16 26.10 10.10
C ARG A 147 10.03 25.32 9.42
N LYS A 148 8.78 25.61 9.77
CA LYS A 148 7.61 24.99 9.11
C LYS A 148 7.54 25.34 7.62
N LYS A 149 7.83 26.59 7.24
CA LYS A 149 7.86 27.02 5.83
C LYS A 149 8.97 26.31 5.06
N ASN A 150 10.16 26.18 5.64
CA ASN A 150 11.28 25.50 4.99
C ASN A 150 11.01 23.99 4.85
N ALA A 151 10.54 23.33 5.91
CA ALA A 151 10.17 21.91 5.85
C ALA A 151 9.09 21.64 4.77
N LYS A 152 8.11 22.53 4.59
CA LYS A 152 7.14 22.41 3.49
C LYS A 152 7.79 22.49 2.11
N LYS A 153 8.72 23.43 1.91
CA LYS A 153 9.46 23.54 0.64
C LYS A 153 10.32 22.32 0.37
N ASP A 154 10.98 21.79 1.40
CA ASP A 154 11.82 20.60 1.27
C ASP A 154 10.98 19.37 0.87
N ILE A 155 9.81 19.20 1.50
CA ILE A 155 8.85 18.14 1.12
C ILE A 155 8.34 18.35 -0.31
N GLU A 156 8.02 19.58 -0.71
CA GLU A 156 7.55 19.88 -2.07
C GLU A 156 8.62 19.61 -3.13
N LEU A 157 9.88 19.97 -2.86
CA LEU A 157 11.01 19.65 -3.73
C LEU A 157 11.24 18.14 -3.84
N LEU A 158 11.17 17.42 -2.72
CA LEU A 158 11.29 15.97 -2.70
C LEU A 158 10.18 15.32 -3.54
N LEU A 159 8.93 15.76 -3.36
CA LEU A 159 7.80 15.29 -4.17
C LEU A 159 8.00 15.54 -5.66
N GLN A 160 8.46 16.72 -6.06
CA GLN A 160 8.73 17.04 -7.46
C GLN A 160 9.86 16.19 -8.05
N LEU A 161 10.92 15.92 -7.28
CA LEU A 161 12.01 15.04 -7.71
C LEU A 161 11.52 13.62 -7.91
N THR A 162 10.84 13.05 -6.90
CA THR A 162 10.27 11.71 -6.99
C THR A 162 9.28 11.60 -8.14
N GLN A 163 8.39 12.58 -8.33
CA GLN A 163 7.45 12.58 -9.46
C GLN A 163 8.15 12.60 -10.82
N LYS A 164 9.26 13.35 -10.95
CA LYS A 164 10.04 13.37 -12.18
C LYS A 164 10.71 12.01 -12.43
N GLU A 165 11.26 11.38 -11.41
CA GLU A 165 11.88 10.06 -11.52
C GLU A 165 10.86 8.99 -11.89
N THR A 166 9.69 8.98 -11.23
CA THR A 166 8.61 8.03 -11.56
C THR A 166 8.11 8.26 -12.97
N SER A 167 7.87 9.50 -13.39
CA SER A 167 7.42 9.80 -14.76
C SER A 167 8.42 9.39 -15.84
N LYS A 168 9.73 9.45 -15.56
CA LYS A 168 10.77 8.97 -16.48
C LYS A 168 10.77 7.45 -16.58
N ALA A 169 10.64 6.77 -15.44
CA ALA A 169 10.55 5.31 -15.39
C ALA A 169 9.27 4.82 -16.10
N GLU A 170 8.13 5.45 -15.84
CA GLU A 170 6.85 5.16 -16.52
C GLU A 170 6.98 5.29 -18.04
N LYS A 171 7.52 6.39 -18.55
CA LYS A 171 7.76 6.58 -19.99
C LYS A 171 8.68 5.51 -20.58
N MET A 172 9.78 5.17 -19.89
CA MET A 172 10.66 4.09 -20.36
C MET A 172 9.93 2.75 -20.46
N MET A 173 9.06 2.44 -19.50
CA MET A 173 8.27 1.21 -19.53
C MET A 173 7.18 1.25 -20.60
N GLU A 174 6.55 2.40 -20.82
CA GLU A 174 5.60 2.63 -21.93
C GLU A 174 6.27 2.42 -23.30
N ASP A 175 7.46 3.01 -23.50
CA ASP A 175 8.24 2.85 -24.74
C ASP A 175 8.62 1.37 -24.97
N GLN A 176 9.01 0.65 -23.92
CA GLN A 176 9.31 -0.78 -23.99
C GLN A 176 8.07 -1.61 -24.33
N LEU A 177 6.92 -1.29 -23.74
CA LEU A 177 5.66 -1.96 -24.05
C LEU A 177 5.25 -1.72 -25.51
N GLU A 178 5.39 -0.50 -26.01
CA GLU A 178 5.09 -0.18 -27.40
C GLU A 178 6.00 -0.92 -28.36
N LEU A 179 7.31 -0.98 -28.08
CA LEU A 179 8.27 -1.74 -28.87
C LEU A 179 7.93 -3.24 -28.91
N LEU A 180 7.63 -3.84 -27.75
CA LEU A 180 7.24 -5.26 -27.67
C LEU A 180 5.93 -5.53 -28.40
N GLN A 181 4.97 -4.60 -28.36
CA GLN A 181 3.73 -4.72 -29.12
C GLN A 181 3.97 -4.65 -30.63
N GLN A 182 4.89 -3.80 -31.10
CA GLN A 182 5.27 -3.73 -32.51
C GLN A 182 5.94 -5.04 -32.96
N GLN A 183 6.90 -5.54 -32.19
CA GLN A 183 7.55 -6.83 -32.46
C GLN A 183 6.56 -7.98 -32.50
N LEU A 184 5.61 -8.05 -31.56
CA LEU A 184 4.58 -9.09 -31.55
C LEU A 184 3.69 -9.02 -32.81
N LYS A 185 3.32 -7.82 -33.26
CA LYS A 185 2.54 -7.66 -34.50
C LYS A 185 3.31 -8.10 -35.74
N GLU A 186 4.61 -7.79 -35.80
CA GLU A 186 5.48 -8.25 -36.87
C GLU A 186 5.62 -9.77 -36.88
N GLU A 187 5.87 -10.38 -35.73
CA GLU A 187 5.94 -11.84 -35.56
C GLU A 187 4.64 -12.52 -35.98
N MET A 188 3.47 -12.01 -35.55
CA MET A 188 2.18 -12.53 -35.98
C MET A 188 2.01 -12.45 -37.51
N ARG A 189 2.37 -11.32 -38.13
CA ARG A 189 2.27 -11.15 -39.58
C ARG A 189 3.18 -12.13 -40.33
N VAL A 190 4.45 -12.26 -39.90
CA VAL A 190 5.40 -13.18 -40.52
C VAL A 190 4.94 -14.64 -40.33
N HIS A 191 4.38 -14.97 -39.17
CA HIS A 191 3.80 -16.28 -38.90
C HIS A 191 2.64 -16.60 -39.85
N GLU A 192 1.68 -15.68 -40.02
CA GLU A 192 0.56 -15.84 -40.96
C GLU A 192 1.04 -15.98 -42.42
N GLU A 193 2.04 -15.20 -42.83
CA GLU A 193 2.65 -15.31 -44.16
C GLU A 193 3.35 -16.66 -44.36
N SER A 194 4.05 -17.14 -43.33
CA SER A 194 4.72 -18.45 -43.34
C SER A 194 3.71 -19.59 -43.39
N GLU A 195 2.62 -19.51 -42.63
CA GLU A 195 1.54 -20.51 -42.65
C GLU A 195 0.89 -20.58 -44.03
N LYS A 196 0.55 -19.42 -44.62
CA LYS A 196 0.02 -19.35 -46.00
C LYS A 196 0.98 -19.95 -47.02
N PHE A 197 2.27 -19.65 -46.91
CA PHE A 197 3.28 -20.24 -47.79
C PHE A 197 3.31 -21.77 -47.69
N MET A 198 3.32 -22.31 -46.47
CA MET A 198 3.33 -23.74 -46.23
C MET A 198 2.05 -24.42 -46.72
N LEU A 199 0.89 -23.81 -46.51
CA LEU A 199 -0.40 -24.30 -47.02
C LEU A 199 -0.39 -24.35 -48.54
N ASN A 200 0.05 -23.29 -49.22
CA ASN A 200 0.14 -23.27 -50.68
C ASN A 200 1.09 -24.37 -51.20
N GLN A 201 2.25 -24.57 -50.55
CA GLN A 201 3.17 -25.66 -50.92
C GLN A 201 2.54 -27.04 -50.72
N GLN A 202 1.77 -27.23 -49.66
CA GLN A 202 1.04 -28.47 -49.42
C GLN A 202 -0.01 -28.72 -50.52
N GLU A 203 -0.77 -27.68 -50.90
CA GLU A 203 -1.76 -27.74 -51.98
C GLU A 203 -1.10 -28.08 -53.32
N GLU A 204 0.00 -27.40 -53.70
CA GLU A 204 0.75 -27.68 -54.93
C GLU A 204 1.24 -29.14 -54.99
N LEU A 205 1.80 -29.66 -53.90
CA LEU A 205 2.25 -31.05 -53.83
C LEU A 205 1.08 -32.03 -53.90
N GLN A 206 -0.05 -31.69 -53.31
CA GLN A 206 -1.25 -32.52 -53.34
C GLN A 206 -1.86 -32.58 -54.76
N GLU A 207 -1.88 -31.46 -55.48
CA GLU A 207 -2.29 -31.41 -56.88
C GLU A 207 -1.37 -32.25 -57.77
N GLN A 208 -0.05 -32.13 -57.60
CA GLN A 208 0.91 -32.97 -58.32
C GLN A 208 0.65 -34.45 -58.04
N LEU A 209 0.49 -34.83 -56.77
CA LEU A 209 0.21 -36.21 -56.38
C LEU A 209 -1.06 -36.74 -57.06
N GLN A 210 -2.15 -35.95 -57.07
CA GLN A 210 -3.38 -36.33 -57.77
C GLN A 210 -3.17 -36.51 -59.27
N GLN A 211 -2.43 -35.61 -59.92
CA GLN A 211 -2.11 -35.75 -61.35
C GLN A 211 -1.32 -37.04 -61.63
N TRP A 212 -0.33 -37.37 -60.79
CA TRP A 212 0.44 -38.61 -60.91
C TRP A 212 -0.42 -39.86 -60.67
N GLU A 213 -1.33 -39.82 -59.71
CA GLU A 213 -2.28 -40.91 -59.46
C GLU A 213 -3.22 -41.14 -60.65
N GLU A 214 -3.79 -40.07 -61.21
CA GLU A 214 -4.66 -40.13 -62.38
C GLU A 214 -3.92 -40.66 -63.62
N PHE A 215 -2.73 -40.15 -63.89
CA PHE A 215 -1.89 -40.60 -65.00
C PHE A 215 -1.53 -42.08 -64.87
N THR A 216 -1.13 -42.51 -63.67
CA THR A 216 -0.80 -43.91 -63.40
C THR A 216 -2.03 -44.80 -63.59
N LYS A 217 -3.21 -44.37 -63.11
CA LYS A 217 -4.47 -45.08 -63.30
C LYS A 217 -4.83 -45.23 -64.78
N GLN A 218 -4.68 -44.17 -65.58
CA GLN A 218 -4.91 -44.21 -67.02
C GLN A 218 -3.96 -45.20 -67.71
N MET A 219 -2.65 -45.12 -67.43
CA MET A 219 -1.67 -46.07 -67.97
C MET A 219 -1.99 -47.51 -67.58
N MET A 220 -2.40 -47.77 -66.34
CA MET A 220 -2.80 -49.10 -65.89
C MET A 220 -4.01 -49.61 -66.68
N GLN A 221 -5.02 -48.77 -66.89
CA GLN A 221 -6.19 -49.10 -67.70
C GLN A 221 -5.83 -49.40 -69.16
N GLU A 222 -4.97 -48.58 -69.78
CA GLU A 222 -4.49 -48.82 -71.14
C GLU A 222 -3.72 -50.14 -71.27
N ARG A 223 -2.85 -50.44 -70.30
CA ARG A 223 -2.11 -51.72 -70.25
C ARG A 223 -3.05 -52.90 -70.06
N GLU A 224 -4.05 -52.78 -69.20
CA GLU A 224 -5.07 -53.81 -69.00
C GLU A 224 -5.89 -54.05 -70.29
N GLN A 225 -6.29 -52.97 -70.98
CA GLN A 225 -6.97 -53.07 -72.27
C GLN A 225 -6.10 -53.72 -73.35
N GLN A 226 -4.81 -53.37 -73.43
CA GLN A 226 -3.86 -54.00 -74.33
C GLN A 226 -3.74 -55.51 -74.04
N LEU A 227 -3.59 -55.87 -72.77
CA LEU A 227 -3.51 -57.26 -72.33
C LEU A 227 -4.78 -58.03 -72.69
N ASN A 228 -5.95 -57.46 -72.42
CA ASN A 228 -7.26 -58.05 -72.75
C ASN A 228 -7.42 -58.25 -74.26
N SER A 229 -6.99 -57.28 -75.08
CA SER A 229 -6.98 -57.41 -76.55
C SER A 229 -6.10 -58.57 -77.03
N VAL A 230 -4.88 -58.70 -76.47
CA VAL A 230 -3.97 -59.79 -76.81
C VAL A 230 -4.53 -61.15 -76.35
N CYS A 231 -5.05 -61.24 -75.13
CA CYS A 231 -5.70 -62.43 -74.60
C CYS A 231 -6.89 -62.85 -75.48
N ASN A 232 -7.77 -61.93 -75.84
CA ASN A 232 -8.90 -62.21 -76.74
C ASN A 232 -8.43 -62.71 -78.10
N LYS A 233 -7.42 -62.08 -78.71
CA LYS A 233 -6.84 -62.55 -79.98
C LYS A 233 -6.26 -63.96 -79.85
N ARG A 234 -5.55 -64.24 -78.75
CA ARG A 234 -4.99 -65.56 -78.46
C ARG A 234 -6.10 -66.61 -78.35
N ILE A 235 -7.15 -66.35 -77.57
CA ILE A 235 -8.32 -67.24 -77.42
C ILE A 235 -8.98 -67.50 -78.78
N ILE A 236 -9.23 -66.46 -79.58
CA ILE A 236 -9.82 -66.61 -80.91
C ILE A 236 -8.93 -67.47 -81.82
N ASN A 237 -7.61 -67.28 -81.78
CA ASN A 237 -6.69 -68.07 -82.57
C ASN A 237 -6.63 -69.53 -82.11
N GLU A 238 -6.61 -69.78 -80.79
CA GLU A 238 -6.69 -71.12 -80.21
C GLU A 238 -7.99 -71.84 -80.58
N ASN A 239 -9.12 -71.13 -80.59
CA ASN A 239 -10.41 -71.63 -81.06
C ASN A 239 -10.38 -72.00 -82.55
N LYS A 240 -9.89 -71.10 -83.41
CA LYS A 240 -9.73 -71.37 -84.86
C LYS A 240 -8.83 -72.58 -85.11
N GLN A 241 -7.70 -72.69 -84.41
CA GLN A 241 -6.82 -73.85 -84.53
C GLN A 241 -7.54 -75.14 -84.09
N SER A 242 -8.32 -75.09 -83.01
CA SER A 242 -9.08 -76.24 -82.52
C SER A 242 -10.18 -76.66 -83.50
N GLU A 243 -10.87 -75.71 -84.13
CA GLU A 243 -11.83 -75.99 -85.21
C GLU A 243 -11.17 -76.60 -86.44
N MET A 244 -10.00 -76.09 -86.85
CA MET A 244 -9.24 -76.67 -87.96
C MET A 244 -8.79 -78.10 -87.64
N ARG A 245 -8.27 -78.35 -86.43
CA ARG A 245 -7.94 -79.70 -85.96
C ARG A 245 -9.16 -80.64 -86.03
N ARG A 246 -10.32 -80.17 -85.58
CA ARG A 246 -11.58 -80.93 -85.66
C ARG A 246 -11.93 -81.30 -87.10
N LYS A 247 -11.87 -80.33 -88.02
CA LYS A 247 -12.11 -80.57 -89.46
C LYS A 247 -11.12 -81.56 -90.08
N PHE A 248 -9.84 -81.52 -89.70
CA PHE A 248 -8.86 -82.50 -90.19
C PHE A 248 -9.22 -83.92 -89.75
N ILE A 249 -9.55 -84.11 -88.47
CA ILE A 249 -9.98 -85.42 -87.94
C ILE A 249 -11.25 -85.91 -88.67
N GLU A 250 -12.23 -85.02 -88.87
CA GLU A 250 -13.46 -85.35 -89.62
C GLU A 250 -13.16 -85.76 -91.07
N MET A 251 -12.29 -85.04 -91.79
CA MET A 251 -11.89 -85.40 -93.16
C MET A 251 -11.11 -86.72 -93.21
N GLU A 252 -10.17 -86.93 -92.29
CA GLU A 252 -9.44 -88.20 -92.17
C GLU A 252 -10.40 -89.36 -91.93
N GLN A 253 -11.39 -89.17 -91.06
CA GLN A 253 -12.43 -90.16 -90.80
C GLN A 253 -13.23 -90.48 -92.07
N VAL A 254 -13.68 -89.48 -92.85
CA VAL A 254 -14.38 -89.70 -94.13
C VAL A 254 -13.49 -90.46 -95.13
N VAL A 255 -12.20 -90.14 -95.20
CA VAL A 255 -11.25 -90.85 -96.09
C VAL A 255 -11.09 -92.31 -95.65
N MET A 256 -11.02 -92.58 -94.36
CA MET A 256 -10.98 -93.94 -93.83
C MET A 256 -12.27 -94.69 -94.15
N GLU A 257 -13.43 -94.07 -93.95
CA GLU A 257 -14.74 -94.63 -94.27
C GLU A 257 -14.86 -94.96 -95.78
N ASP A 258 -14.48 -94.04 -96.68
CA ASP A 258 -14.50 -94.30 -98.14
C ASP A 258 -13.55 -95.45 -98.54
N ARG A 259 -12.36 -95.54 -97.91
CA ARG A 259 -11.43 -96.65 -98.14
C ARG A 259 -12.02 -97.98 -97.71
N GLU A 260 -12.64 -98.04 -96.53
CA GLU A 260 -13.32 -99.23 -96.03
C GLU A 260 -14.50 -99.63 -96.94
N GLU A 261 -15.28 -98.67 -97.41
CA GLU A 261 -16.39 -98.90 -98.34
C GLU A 261 -15.91 -99.43 -99.69
N GLN A 262 -14.86 -98.85 -100.26
CA GLN A 262 -14.24 -99.36 -101.50
C GLN A 262 -13.69 -100.77 -101.32
N GLU A 263 -13.08 -101.06 -100.18
CA GLU A 263 -12.57 -102.40 -99.88
C GLU A 263 -13.71 -103.42 -99.74
N LYS A 264 -14.79 -103.06 -99.03
CA LYS A 264 -16.03 -103.86 -98.98
C LYS A 264 -16.61 -104.10 -100.38
N LEU A 265 -16.61 -103.08 -101.23
CA LEU A 265 -17.11 -103.20 -102.61
C LEU A 265 -16.21 -104.11 -103.46
N ARG A 266 -14.88 -104.02 -103.33
CA ARG A 266 -13.94 -104.94 -103.99
C ARG A 266 -14.16 -106.38 -103.54
N GLN A 267 -14.29 -106.61 -102.23
CA GLN A 267 -14.60 -107.93 -101.69
C GLN A 267 -15.93 -108.47 -102.24
N GLN A 268 -16.97 -107.64 -102.32
CA GLN A 268 -18.24 -108.04 -102.94
C GLN A 268 -18.08 -108.37 -104.43
N GLN A 269 -17.31 -107.59 -105.18
CA GLN A 269 -17.04 -107.89 -106.59
C GLN A 269 -16.26 -109.19 -106.76
N GLU A 270 -15.27 -109.45 -105.92
CA GLU A 270 -14.53 -110.71 -105.90
C GLU A 270 -15.44 -111.88 -105.55
N GLN A 271 -16.34 -111.72 -104.57
CA GLN A 271 -17.37 -112.71 -104.25
C GLN A 271 -18.30 -112.97 -105.44
N VAL A 272 -18.78 -111.92 -106.12
CA VAL A 272 -19.62 -112.06 -107.32
C VAL A 272 -18.86 -112.71 -108.48
N ARG A 273 -17.58 -112.36 -108.69
CA ARG A 273 -16.73 -112.99 -109.71
C ARG A 273 -16.46 -114.46 -109.38
N ALA A 274 -16.17 -114.78 -108.12
CA ALA A 274 -16.01 -116.15 -107.65
C ALA A 274 -17.30 -116.94 -107.84
N ALA A 275 -18.45 -116.39 -107.44
CA ALA A 275 -19.77 -116.95 -107.67
C ALA A 275 -20.06 -117.14 -109.17
N THR A 276 -19.70 -116.17 -110.02
CA THR A 276 -19.86 -116.25 -111.48
C THR A 276 -18.97 -117.33 -112.08
N LYS A 277 -17.71 -117.45 -111.65
CA LYS A 277 -16.80 -118.53 -112.06
C LYS A 277 -17.33 -119.88 -111.63
N LEU A 278 -17.83 -120.02 -110.40
CA LEU A 278 -18.48 -121.24 -109.91
C LEU A 278 -19.73 -121.57 -110.73
N GLN A 279 -20.59 -120.59 -111.00
CA GLN A 279 -21.77 -120.76 -111.85
C GLN A 279 -21.41 -121.13 -113.29
N ALA A 280 -20.41 -120.49 -113.89
CA ALA A 280 -19.97 -120.78 -115.26
C ALA A 280 -19.29 -122.15 -115.34
N TRP A 281 -18.47 -122.52 -114.34
CA TRP A 281 -17.91 -123.86 -114.22
C TRP A 281 -19.02 -124.91 -114.09
N TRP A 282 -20.02 -124.66 -113.24
CA TRP A 282 -21.17 -125.55 -113.07
C TRP A 282 -22.00 -125.66 -114.35
N ARG A 283 -22.32 -124.54 -115.01
CA ARG A 283 -23.03 -124.53 -116.31
C ARG A 283 -22.24 -125.28 -117.38
N GLY A 284 -20.93 -125.06 -117.48
CA GLY A 284 -20.06 -125.79 -118.39
C GLY A 284 -19.98 -127.29 -118.05
N CYS A 285 -19.99 -127.64 -116.76
CA CYS A 285 -20.07 -129.02 -116.30
C CYS A 285 -21.42 -129.66 -116.67
N MET A 286 -22.53 -128.93 -116.48
CA MET A 286 -23.88 -129.35 -116.89
C MET A 286 -23.97 -129.61 -118.40
N VAL A 287 -23.38 -128.73 -119.21
CA VAL A 287 -23.33 -128.90 -120.68
C VAL A 287 -22.49 -130.11 -121.05
N ARG A 288 -21.28 -130.27 -120.46
CA ARG A 288 -20.39 -131.40 -120.76
C ARG A 288 -20.94 -132.76 -120.31
N ARG A 289 -21.76 -132.79 -119.26
CA ARG A 289 -22.47 -133.99 -118.80
C ARG A 289 -23.82 -134.22 -119.50
N GLY A 290 -24.18 -133.39 -120.50
CA GLY A 290 -25.34 -133.63 -121.37
C GLY A 290 -26.72 -133.37 -120.78
N LEU A 291 -26.83 -132.54 -119.73
CA LEU A 291 -28.06 -132.42 -118.91
C LEU A 291 -29.11 -131.39 -119.40
N CYS A 292 -29.05 -130.83 -120.62
CA CYS A 292 -30.10 -129.91 -121.13
C CYS A 292 -30.38 -129.97 -122.65
N THR A 293 -31.67 -130.08 -123.02
CA THR A 293 -32.28 -130.02 -124.36
C THR A 293 -32.90 -128.64 -124.67
N VAL A 294 -32.89 -128.23 -125.96
CA VAL A 294 -33.04 -126.85 -126.50
C VAL A 294 -34.49 -126.38 -126.71
N LYS A 295 -34.80 -125.08 -126.54
CA LYS A 295 -35.98 -124.41 -127.15
C LYS A 295 -35.70 -122.97 -127.65
N LYS A 296 -36.27 -122.67 -128.83
CA LYS A 296 -36.45 -121.36 -129.50
C LYS A 296 -37.78 -120.70 -129.11
N ALA A 297 -37.87 -119.36 -129.14
CA ALA A 297 -39.13 -118.62 -129.37
C ALA A 297 -38.90 -117.17 -129.90
N ASN A 298 -39.38 -116.96 -131.13
CA ASN A 298 -40.09 -115.81 -131.74
C ASN A 298 -39.54 -114.39 -131.96
N GLU A 299 -39.81 -113.93 -133.19
CA GLU A 299 -39.64 -112.63 -133.84
C GLU A 299 -40.82 -111.65 -133.55
N ALA A 300 -40.55 -110.35 -133.43
CA ALA A 300 -41.45 -109.24 -133.82
C ALA A 300 -40.65 -107.94 -134.09
N LYS A 301 -41.17 -107.14 -135.02
CA LYS A 301 -40.54 -106.02 -135.76
C LYS A 301 -40.36 -104.70 -134.97
N LYS A 302 -39.24 -104.02 -135.26
CA LYS A 302 -38.98 -102.55 -135.42
C LYS A 302 -39.90 -101.51 -134.72
N GLY A 303 -39.29 -100.61 -133.92
CA GLY A 303 -39.64 -99.17 -133.96
C GLY A 303 -39.81 -98.35 -132.66
N LYS A 304 -38.85 -98.38 -131.73
CA LYS A 304 -38.51 -97.41 -130.63
C LYS A 304 -39.47 -96.24 -130.29
N LYS A 305 -39.99 -96.24 -129.05
CA LYS A 305 -40.53 -95.06 -128.34
C LYS A 305 -40.17 -95.11 -126.85
N LYS A 306 -39.58 -93.99 -126.36
CA LYS A 306 -39.77 -93.33 -125.02
C LYS A 306 -39.37 -94.15 -123.78
N GLU A 307 -38.87 -93.60 -122.68
CA GLU A 307 -39.16 -92.34 -121.97
C GLU A 307 -38.05 -92.18 -120.88
N GLY A 308 -37.51 -90.99 -120.62
CA GLY A 308 -37.93 -90.23 -119.43
C GLY A 308 -36.94 -90.36 -118.26
N GLN A 309 -35.84 -89.58 -118.26
CA GLN A 309 -34.98 -89.42 -117.08
C GLN A 309 -35.42 -88.18 -116.30
N LYS A 310 -36.04 -88.40 -115.14
CA LYS A 310 -36.30 -87.38 -114.13
C LYS A 310 -35.73 -87.85 -112.80
N LYS A 311 -34.97 -86.92 -112.20
CA LYS A 311 -34.95 -86.54 -110.78
C LYS A 311 -33.96 -87.22 -109.83
N LYS A 312 -33.19 -86.28 -109.25
CA LYS A 312 -32.81 -86.13 -107.83
C LYS A 312 -31.63 -87.02 -107.44
N LYS A 313 -30.58 -86.47 -106.83
CA LYS A 313 -30.61 -85.52 -105.72
C LYS A 313 -29.31 -84.72 -105.70
#